data_AF-A0A243WCZ1-F1
#
_entry.id   AF-A0A243WCZ1-F1
#
_cell.length_a   1.000
_cell.length_b   1.000
_cell.length_c   1.000
_cell.angle_alpha   90.00
_cell.angle_beta   90.00
_cell.angle_gamma   90.00
#
_symmetry.space_group_name_H-M   'P 1'
#
loop_
_entity.id
_entity.type
_entity.pdbx_description
1 polymer ?
#
loop_
_entity_poly.entity_id
_entity_poly.type
_entity_poly.pdbx_seq_one_letter_code
_entity_poly.pdbx_strand_id
1 'polypeptide(L)'
;MLSLGLLSFSLLTASCQSSPEKTTGAATETTSSATAITHDQLVVDHQKMEADHRTMQEADSVMETDHQQAVAAAKAAGITDKPAFADLEKRHNSLITQHQQVVAQHDAVLKRHAELEQKHASGNVTDEQMQQDHAQMKTEDQQIQQEHQRLVNDHKKIQAEHQTLLAAKK
;
A
#
# COMPACT_ATOMS: atom_id res chain seq x y z
N MET A 1 -60.43 -81.08 -6.40
CA MET A 1 -59.56 -79.89 -6.30
C MET A 1 -59.87 -79.25 -4.94
N LEU A 2 -59.40 -79.71 -3.78
CA LEU A 2 -58.06 -79.98 -3.21
C LEU A 2 -57.27 -78.73 -2.75
N SER A 3 -56.87 -78.79 -1.47
CA SER A 3 -55.79 -78.07 -0.75
C SER A 3 -56.11 -76.66 -0.21
N LEU A 4 -56.07 -76.34 1.09
CA LEU A 4 -55.18 -76.60 2.25
C LEU A 4 -53.90 -75.72 2.28
N GLY A 5 -53.76 -74.94 3.36
CA GLY A 5 -52.51 -74.34 3.88
C GLY A 5 -52.29 -72.85 3.55
N LEU A 6 -51.61 -72.00 4.32
CA LEU A 6 -50.94 -72.07 5.63
C LEU A 6 -50.42 -70.63 5.94
N LEU A 7 -50.26 -70.32 7.24
CA LEU A 7 -49.25 -69.42 7.85
C LEU A 7 -49.29 -67.89 7.67
N SER A 8 -49.58 -67.24 8.81
CA SER A 8 -48.83 -66.15 9.48
C SER A 8 -47.79 -65.32 8.72
N PHE A 9 -47.94 -63.99 8.80
CA PHE A 9 -46.90 -63.15 9.38
C PHE A 9 -47.49 -61.85 9.94
N SER A 10 -47.29 -61.63 11.24
CA SER A 10 -47.55 -60.35 11.91
C SER A 10 -46.46 -59.35 11.53
N LEU A 11 -46.83 -58.12 11.16
CA LEU A 11 -46.00 -56.93 11.41
C LEU A 11 -46.94 -55.79 11.85
N LEU A 12 -46.95 -55.52 13.17
CA LEU A 12 -47.27 -54.20 13.73
C LEU A 12 -46.17 -53.24 13.22
N THR A 13 -46.45 -51.97 12.88
CA THR A 13 -46.66 -50.91 13.88
C THR A 13 -47.43 -49.70 13.34
N ALA A 14 -48.41 -49.30 14.15
CA ALA A 14 -48.78 -47.95 14.56
C ALA A 14 -48.80 -46.80 13.53
N SER A 15 -50.04 -46.49 13.14
CA SER A 15 -50.56 -45.18 12.76
C SER A 15 -50.27 -44.09 13.82
N CYS A 16 -50.00 -42.86 13.38
CA CYS A 16 -50.76 -41.63 13.75
C CYS A 16 -50.06 -40.33 13.31
N GLN A 17 -50.61 -39.77 12.23
CA GLN A 17 -50.95 -38.35 11.98
C GLN A 17 -50.79 -37.32 13.12
N SER A 18 -50.11 -36.18 12.83
CA SER A 18 -50.55 -34.80 13.14
C SER A 18 -49.42 -33.75 12.98
N SER A 19 -49.62 -32.74 12.12
CA SER A 19 -49.08 -31.36 12.28
C SER A 19 -50.04 -30.57 13.21
N PRO A 20 -49.73 -29.39 13.83
CA PRO A 20 -48.96 -28.25 13.32
C PRO A 20 -48.09 -27.43 14.35
N GLU A 21 -47.36 -26.45 13.79
CA GLU A 21 -46.82 -25.16 14.32
C GLU A 21 -46.12 -25.05 15.69
N LYS A 22 -44.88 -24.54 15.66
CA LYS A 22 -44.37 -23.58 16.66
C LYS A 22 -43.25 -22.70 16.10
N THR A 23 -43.57 -21.42 15.96
CA THR A 23 -42.69 -20.25 15.90
C THR A 23 -41.51 -20.36 16.87
N THR A 24 -40.29 -20.02 16.41
CA THR A 24 -39.37 -19.00 16.97
C THR A 24 -37.95 -19.37 16.55
N GLY A 25 -37.33 -18.53 15.75
CA GLY A 25 -35.96 -18.73 15.29
C GLY A 25 -35.59 -17.78 14.18
N ALA A 26 -35.75 -16.47 14.43
CA ALA A 26 -35.03 -15.47 13.66
C ALA A 26 -33.54 -15.67 13.93
N ALA A 27 -32.89 -16.50 13.12
CA ALA A 27 -31.46 -16.39 12.90
C ALA A 27 -31.30 -15.23 11.93
N THR A 28 -31.28 -14.04 12.51
CA THR A 28 -30.59 -12.90 11.92
C THR A 28 -29.14 -13.34 11.78
N GLU A 29 -28.81 -13.98 10.66
CA GLU A 29 -27.45 -13.91 10.13
C GLU A 29 -27.24 -12.43 9.80
N THR A 30 -26.84 -11.70 10.84
CA THR A 30 -26.14 -10.45 10.70
C THR A 30 -24.88 -10.82 9.92
N THR A 31 -24.99 -10.80 8.58
CA THR A 31 -23.86 -10.53 7.70
C THR A 31 -23.24 -9.28 8.26
N SER A 32 -22.19 -9.47 9.06
CA SER A 32 -21.24 -8.42 9.40
C SER A 32 -20.51 -8.10 8.10
N SER A 33 -21.23 -7.44 7.19
CA SER A 33 -20.65 -6.72 6.07
C SER A 33 -19.99 -5.49 6.69
N ALA A 34 -18.87 -5.74 7.38
CA ALA A 34 -17.81 -4.77 7.39
C ALA A 34 -17.46 -4.59 5.91
N THR A 35 -17.77 -3.42 5.38
CA THR A 35 -17.66 -3.03 3.97
C THR A 35 -16.52 -3.77 3.27
N ALA A 36 -16.84 -4.84 2.56
CA ALA A 36 -15.85 -5.59 1.80
C ALA A 36 -15.33 -4.64 0.73
N ILE A 37 -14.04 -4.31 0.76
CA ILE A 37 -13.43 -3.47 -0.27
C ILE A 37 -13.56 -4.23 -1.59
N THR A 38 -14.17 -3.59 -2.58
CA THR A 38 -14.36 -4.20 -3.90
C THR A 38 -13.08 -4.12 -4.71
N HIS A 39 -12.88 -5.04 -5.66
CA HIS A 39 -11.76 -4.96 -6.61
C HIS A 39 -11.68 -3.59 -7.30
N ASP A 40 -12.82 -2.98 -7.66
CA ASP A 40 -12.83 -1.66 -8.28
C ASP A 40 -12.23 -0.57 -7.38
N GLN A 41 -12.55 -0.59 -6.08
CA GLN A 41 -11.96 0.34 -5.11
C GLN A 41 -10.44 0.13 -4.97
N LEU A 42 -10.00 -1.12 -5.11
CA LEU A 42 -8.60 -1.48 -5.00
C LEU A 42 -7.75 -0.98 -6.17
N VAL A 43 -8.31 -1.03 -7.39
CA VAL A 43 -7.67 -0.45 -8.59
C VAL A 43 -7.54 1.06 -8.44
N VAL A 44 -8.58 1.74 -7.93
CA VAL A 44 -8.53 3.19 -7.69
C VAL A 44 -7.44 3.55 -6.68
N ASP A 45 -7.35 2.80 -5.57
CA ASP A 45 -6.29 3.00 -4.58
C ASP A 45 -4.91 2.81 -5.21
N HIS A 46 -4.73 1.80 -6.08
CA HIS A 46 -3.47 1.56 -6.78
C HIS A 46 -3.08 2.71 -7.72
N GLN A 47 -4.02 3.16 -8.56
CA GLN A 47 -3.80 4.30 -9.46
C GLN A 47 -3.38 5.57 -8.70
N LYS A 48 -3.94 5.77 -7.49
CA LYS A 48 -3.52 6.87 -6.62
C LYS A 48 -2.06 6.69 -6.16
N MET A 49 -1.70 5.49 -5.70
CA MET A 49 -0.31 5.19 -5.29
C MET A 49 0.67 5.40 -6.45
N GLU A 50 0.34 4.97 -7.66
CA GLU A 50 1.17 5.22 -8.86
C GLU A 50 1.32 6.72 -9.17
N ALA A 51 0.26 7.52 -8.96
CA ALA A 51 0.32 8.96 -9.13
C ALA A 51 1.23 9.61 -8.09
N ASP A 52 1.09 9.22 -6.82
CA ASP A 52 1.98 9.68 -5.74
C ASP A 52 3.44 9.34 -6.06
N HIS A 53 3.70 8.17 -6.65
CA HIS A 53 5.04 7.75 -7.10
C HIS A 53 5.63 8.66 -8.17
N ARG A 54 4.85 9.03 -9.19
CA ARG A 54 5.31 9.97 -10.22
C ARG A 54 5.71 11.31 -9.60
N THR A 55 4.93 11.81 -8.63
CA THR A 55 5.29 13.02 -7.89
C THR A 55 6.60 12.89 -7.11
N MET A 56 6.89 11.73 -6.53
CA MET A 56 8.17 11.51 -5.84
C MET A 56 9.37 11.51 -6.80
N GLN A 57 9.23 10.90 -7.97
CA GLN A 57 10.28 10.90 -9.00
C GLN A 57 10.55 12.32 -9.53
N GLU A 58 9.51 13.12 -9.69
CA GLU A 58 9.65 14.54 -10.05
C GLU A 58 10.40 15.32 -8.97
N ALA A 59 10.10 15.05 -7.68
CA ALA A 59 10.78 15.69 -6.56
C ALA A 59 12.29 15.35 -6.50
N ASP A 60 12.71 14.13 -6.85
CA ASP A 60 14.13 13.75 -6.97
C ASP A 60 14.84 14.57 -8.06
N SER A 61 14.21 14.69 -9.24
CA SER A 61 14.76 15.50 -10.34
C SER A 61 14.90 16.98 -9.97
N VAL A 62 13.94 17.52 -9.20
CA VAL A 62 14.01 18.88 -8.65
C VAL A 62 15.16 19.01 -7.65
N MET A 63 15.35 18.04 -6.75
CA MET A 63 16.44 18.05 -5.77
C MET A 63 17.82 18.09 -6.43
N GLU A 64 18.04 17.27 -7.46
CA GLU A 64 19.30 17.26 -8.22
C GLU A 64 19.53 18.60 -8.93
N THR A 65 18.49 19.17 -9.53
CA THR A 65 18.56 20.47 -10.20
C THR A 65 18.90 21.59 -9.19
N ASP A 66 18.23 21.60 -8.03
CA ASP A 66 18.47 22.56 -6.96
C ASP A 66 19.91 22.48 -6.44
N HIS A 67 20.45 21.27 -6.28
CA HIS A 67 21.83 21.06 -5.85
C HIS A 67 22.82 21.63 -6.86
N GLN A 68 22.65 21.33 -8.14
CA GLN A 68 23.49 21.86 -9.21
C GLN A 68 23.48 23.40 -9.22
N GLN A 69 22.31 24.02 -9.03
CA GLN A 69 22.19 25.48 -8.93
C GLN A 69 22.90 26.03 -7.69
N ALA A 70 22.76 25.37 -6.53
CA ALA A 70 23.41 25.80 -5.30
C ALA A 70 24.94 25.74 -5.40
N VAL A 71 25.49 24.68 -6.01
CA VAL A 71 26.93 24.54 -6.28
C VAL A 71 27.41 25.61 -7.25
N ALA A 72 26.67 25.86 -8.33
CA ALA A 72 27.00 26.91 -9.29
C ALA A 72 27.02 28.30 -8.64
N ALA A 73 26.04 28.61 -7.80
CA ALA A 73 25.98 29.86 -7.04
C ALA A 73 27.16 29.98 -6.06
N ALA A 74 27.49 28.90 -5.34
CA ALA A 74 28.65 28.88 -4.44
C ALA A 74 29.98 29.08 -5.17
N LYS A 75 30.13 28.50 -6.36
CA LYS A 75 31.29 28.70 -7.24
C LYS A 75 31.38 30.13 -7.75
N ALA A 76 30.29 30.69 -8.25
CA ALA A 76 30.23 32.11 -8.64
C ALA A 76 30.53 33.03 -7.45
N ALA A 77 30.18 32.59 -6.25
CA ALA A 77 30.54 33.27 -5.03
C ALA A 77 32.00 33.02 -4.59
N GLY A 78 32.74 32.04 -5.11
CA GLY A 78 34.09 31.75 -4.63
C GLY A 78 34.11 31.34 -3.15
N ILE A 79 33.06 30.66 -2.69
CA ILE A 79 32.96 30.15 -1.30
C ILE A 79 33.20 28.64 -1.20
N THR A 80 33.50 27.98 -2.32
CA THR A 80 33.63 26.52 -2.41
C THR A 80 34.76 25.96 -1.55
N ASP A 81 35.80 26.74 -1.28
CA ASP A 81 36.94 26.33 -0.46
C ASP A 81 36.71 26.52 1.04
N LYS A 82 35.56 27.08 1.45
CA LYS A 82 35.24 27.27 2.87
C LYS A 82 34.88 25.91 3.50
N PRO A 83 35.40 25.59 4.70
CA PRO A 83 35.03 24.35 5.40
C PRO A 83 33.51 24.18 5.57
N ALA A 84 32.80 25.26 5.89
CA ALA A 84 31.35 25.24 6.02
C ALA A 84 30.61 24.84 4.72
N PHE A 85 31.16 25.18 3.54
CA PHE A 85 30.60 24.73 2.27
C PHE A 85 30.86 23.24 2.05
N ALA A 86 32.09 22.77 2.32
CA ALA A 86 32.42 21.35 2.21
C ALA A 86 31.55 20.45 3.13
N ASP A 87 31.31 20.90 4.37
CA ASP A 87 30.43 20.19 5.31
C ASP A 87 28.96 20.18 4.86
N LEU A 88 28.50 21.26 4.24
CA LEU A 88 27.16 21.34 3.64
C LEU A 88 27.02 20.39 2.45
N GLU A 89 27.97 20.41 1.52
CA GLU A 89 27.99 19.51 0.36
C GLU A 89 28.02 18.03 0.77
N LYS A 90 28.80 17.69 1.81
CA LYS A 90 28.82 16.30 2.31
C LYS A 90 27.44 15.85 2.79
N ARG A 91 26.71 16.71 3.51
CA ARG A 91 25.35 16.40 3.97
C ARG A 91 24.36 16.36 2.81
N HIS A 92 24.49 17.26 1.84
CA HIS A 92 23.63 17.29 0.67
C HIS A 92 23.78 16.02 -0.17
N ASN A 93 25.01 15.60 -0.47
CA ASN A 93 25.28 14.35 -1.19
C ASN A 93 24.76 13.11 -0.43
N SER A 94 24.86 13.12 0.90
CA SER A 94 24.28 12.07 1.74
C SER A 94 22.76 12.04 1.67
N LEU A 95 22.11 13.21 1.59
CA LEU A 95 20.67 13.32 1.43
C LEU A 95 20.21 12.81 0.05
N ILE A 96 20.89 13.19 -1.02
CA ILE A 96 20.62 12.71 -2.38
C ILE A 96 20.76 11.18 -2.45
N THR A 97 21.81 10.62 -1.83
CA THR A 97 22.00 9.16 -1.76
C THR A 97 20.83 8.47 -1.05
N GLN A 98 20.35 9.04 0.07
CA GLN A 98 19.18 8.50 0.77
C GLN A 98 17.91 8.61 -0.09
N HIS A 99 17.74 9.70 -0.82
CA HIS A 99 16.60 9.87 -1.72
C HIS A 99 16.59 8.82 -2.84
N GLN A 100 17.73 8.57 -3.47
CA GLN A 100 17.88 7.51 -4.47
C GLN A 100 17.54 6.12 -3.92
N GLN A 101 17.88 5.85 -2.65
CA GLN A 101 17.51 4.59 -2.00
C GLN A 101 15.99 4.48 -1.81
N VAL A 102 15.32 5.54 -1.38
CA VAL A 102 13.85 5.57 -1.24
C VAL A 102 13.17 5.40 -2.60
N VAL A 103 13.65 6.08 -3.65
CA VAL A 103 13.14 5.91 -5.02
C VAL A 103 13.28 4.45 -5.49
N ALA A 104 14.45 3.83 -5.26
CA ALA A 104 14.67 2.43 -5.64
C ALA A 104 13.81 1.43 -4.84
N GLN A 105 13.60 1.68 -3.54
CA GLN A 105 12.66 0.90 -2.73
C GLN A 105 11.23 1.03 -3.26
N HIS A 106 10.86 2.23 -3.67
CA HIS A 106 9.54 2.53 -4.18
C HIS A 106 9.28 1.87 -5.55
N ASP A 107 10.26 1.89 -6.46
CA ASP A 107 10.19 1.15 -7.74
C ASP A 107 9.98 -0.37 -7.50
N ALA A 108 10.65 -0.92 -6.49
CA ALA A 108 10.48 -2.33 -6.12
C ALA A 108 9.08 -2.63 -5.55
N VAL A 109 8.49 -1.68 -4.82
CA VAL A 109 7.12 -1.78 -4.31
C VAL A 109 6.11 -1.74 -5.46
N LEU A 110 6.26 -0.81 -6.42
CA LEU A 110 5.40 -0.76 -7.61
C LEU A 110 5.43 -2.06 -8.39
N LYS A 111 6.62 -2.64 -8.60
CA LYS A 111 6.72 -3.92 -9.31
C LYS A 111 5.95 -5.02 -8.60
N ARG A 112 6.09 -5.14 -7.28
CA ARG A 112 5.32 -6.13 -6.49
C ARG A 112 3.82 -5.86 -6.55
N HIS A 113 3.41 -4.60 -6.50
CA HIS A 113 2.00 -4.24 -6.61
C HIS A 113 1.43 -4.65 -7.99
N ALA A 114 2.13 -4.38 -9.08
CA ALA A 114 1.71 -4.80 -10.42
C ALA A 114 1.60 -6.33 -10.56
N GLU A 115 2.49 -7.08 -9.91
CA GLU A 115 2.41 -8.55 -9.84
C GLU A 115 1.16 -9.01 -9.05
N LEU A 116 0.82 -8.32 -7.95
CA LEU A 116 -0.40 -8.57 -7.19
C LEU A 116 -1.66 -8.27 -7.99
N GLU A 117 -1.71 -7.17 -8.75
CA GLU A 117 -2.84 -6.85 -9.61
C GLU A 117 -3.09 -7.93 -10.67
N GLN A 118 -2.02 -8.43 -11.32
CA GLN A 118 -2.14 -9.54 -12.27
C GLN A 118 -2.65 -10.82 -11.61
N LYS A 119 -2.18 -11.10 -10.38
CA LYS A 119 -2.65 -12.24 -9.59
C LYS A 119 -4.13 -12.11 -9.26
N HIS A 120 -4.58 -10.94 -8.80
CA HIS A 120 -5.98 -10.65 -8.48
C HIS A 120 -6.87 -10.78 -9.73
N ALA A 121 -6.44 -10.23 -10.87
CA ALA A 121 -7.15 -10.32 -12.14
C ALA A 121 -7.31 -11.76 -12.66
N SER A 122 -6.46 -12.70 -12.23
CA SER A 122 -6.57 -14.12 -12.60
C SER A 122 -7.76 -14.84 -11.95
N GLY A 123 -8.38 -14.25 -10.93
CA GLY A 123 -9.51 -14.83 -10.19
C GLY A 123 -9.15 -16.01 -9.27
N ASN A 124 -7.86 -16.32 -9.11
CA ASN A 124 -7.38 -17.45 -8.28
C ASN A 124 -7.06 -17.05 -6.83
N VAL A 125 -7.65 -15.96 -6.34
CA VAL A 125 -7.33 -15.34 -5.04
C VAL A 125 -8.64 -15.10 -4.31
N THR A 126 -8.70 -15.40 -3.01
CA THR A 126 -9.91 -15.15 -2.22
C THR A 126 -10.01 -13.67 -1.85
N ASP A 127 -11.22 -13.22 -1.52
CA ASP A 127 -11.47 -11.86 -1.05
C ASP A 127 -10.66 -11.54 0.21
N GLU A 128 -10.52 -12.50 1.14
CA GLU A 128 -9.70 -12.31 2.35
C GLU A 128 -8.22 -12.09 2.02
N GLN A 129 -7.68 -12.86 1.08
CA GLN A 129 -6.29 -12.70 0.65
C GLN A 129 -6.09 -11.37 -0.08
N MET A 130 -7.04 -10.96 -0.92
CA MET A 130 -7.02 -9.67 -1.59
C MET A 130 -7.01 -8.51 -0.58
N GLN A 131 -7.86 -8.58 0.45
CA GLN A 131 -7.88 -7.58 1.53
C GLN A 131 -6.57 -7.51 2.31
N GLN A 132 -5.96 -8.67 2.60
CA GLN A 132 -4.65 -8.73 3.27
C GLN A 132 -3.53 -8.12 2.42
N ASP A 133 -3.47 -8.50 1.14
CA ASP A 133 -2.50 -7.96 0.18
C ASP A 133 -2.60 -6.41 0.17
N HIS A 134 -3.81 -5.87 0.07
CA HIS A 134 -4.01 -4.42 0.06
C HIS A 134 -3.71 -3.71 1.38
N ALA A 135 -4.01 -4.33 2.51
CA ALA A 135 -3.65 -3.75 3.81
C ALA A 135 -2.12 -3.63 3.96
N GLN A 136 -1.39 -4.63 3.46
CA GLN A 136 0.07 -4.59 3.39
C GLN A 136 0.56 -3.50 2.43
N MET A 137 0.02 -3.43 1.21
CA MET A 137 0.39 -2.40 0.22
C MET A 137 0.21 -0.98 0.79
N LYS A 138 -0.92 -0.70 1.45
CA LYS A 138 -1.19 0.59 2.09
C LYS A 138 -0.19 0.92 3.19
N THR A 139 0.20 -0.09 3.98
CA THR A 139 1.18 0.10 5.06
C THR A 139 2.55 0.45 4.49
N GLU A 140 2.98 -0.25 3.43
CA GLU A 140 4.27 -0.01 2.77
C GLU A 140 4.30 1.37 2.10
N ASP A 141 3.25 1.74 1.37
CA ASP A 141 3.10 3.06 0.73
C ASP A 141 3.14 4.21 1.77
N GLN A 142 2.42 4.07 2.89
CA GLN A 142 2.45 5.06 3.97
C GLN A 142 3.84 5.25 4.57
N GLN A 143 4.61 4.16 4.73
CA GLN A 143 5.98 4.24 5.25
C GLN A 143 6.89 5.02 4.30
N ILE A 144 6.82 4.71 3.00
CA ILE A 144 7.63 5.37 1.98
C ILE A 144 7.26 6.85 1.86
N GLN A 145 5.96 7.19 1.90
CA GLN A 145 5.51 8.58 1.89
C GLN A 145 6.03 9.39 3.08
N GLN A 146 6.05 8.79 4.28
CA GLN A 146 6.58 9.45 5.47
C GLN A 146 8.08 9.69 5.36
N GLU A 147 8.83 8.71 4.86
CA GLU A 147 10.26 8.82 4.63
C GLU A 147 10.58 9.89 3.57
N HIS A 148 9.88 9.85 2.44
CA HIS A 148 10.01 10.86 1.38
C HIS A 148 9.72 12.27 1.91
N GLN A 149 8.64 12.45 2.67
CA GLN A 149 8.30 13.74 3.26
C GLN A 149 9.39 14.27 4.20
N ARG A 150 10.04 13.38 4.96
CA ARG A 150 11.19 13.75 5.79
C ARG A 150 12.35 14.23 4.92
N LEU A 151 12.70 13.50 3.86
CA LEU A 151 13.79 13.88 2.95
C LEU A 151 13.54 15.22 2.26
N VAL A 152 12.31 15.48 1.79
CA VAL A 152 11.92 16.77 1.22
C VAL A 152 12.08 17.91 2.24
N ASN A 153 11.76 17.67 3.51
CA ASN A 153 11.94 18.67 4.55
C ASN A 153 13.41 18.92 4.88
N ASP A 154 14.24 17.87 4.88
CA ASP A 154 15.67 17.99 5.08
C ASP A 154 16.36 18.70 3.90
N HIS A 155 15.86 18.49 2.67
CA HIS A 155 16.29 19.25 1.47
C HIS A 155 16.09 20.75 1.65
N LYS A 156 14.88 21.16 2.05
CA LYS A 156 14.53 22.57 2.29
C LYS A 156 15.46 23.22 3.33
N LYS A 157 15.88 22.48 4.36
CA LYS A 157 16.84 22.97 5.36
C LYS A 157 18.21 23.19 4.74
N ILE A 158 18.72 22.21 3.97
CA ILE A 158 20.00 22.33 3.26
C ILE A 158 19.99 23.51 2.28
N GLN A 159 18.89 23.72 1.55
CA GLN A 159 18.72 24.88 0.67
C GLN A 159 18.80 26.21 1.46
N ALA A 160 18.14 26.31 2.61
CA ALA A 160 18.21 27.50 3.47
C ALA A 160 19.63 27.75 4.01
N GLU A 161 20.37 26.68 4.31
CA GLU A 161 21.77 26.77 4.73
C GLU A 161 22.68 27.24 3.59
N HIS A 162 22.47 26.78 2.35
CA HIS A 162 23.16 27.31 1.17
C HIS A 162 22.93 28.83 1.03
N GLN A 163 21.68 29.28 1.15
CA GLN A 163 21.36 30.71 1.08
C GLN A 163 22.03 31.50 2.21
N THR A 164 22.09 30.93 3.41
CA THR A 164 22.78 31.56 4.56
C THR A 164 24.27 31.71 4.30
N LEU A 165 24.95 30.68 3.77
CA LEU A 165 26.37 30.77 3.42
C LEU A 165 26.65 31.77 2.30
N LEU A 166 25.77 31.86 1.30
CA LEU A 166 25.86 32.86 0.24
C LEU A 166 25.67 34.29 0.77
N ALA A 167 24.77 34.50 1.73
CA ALA A 167 24.52 35.80 2.33
C ALA A 167 25.61 36.23 3.31
N ALA A 168 26.26 35.27 3.99
CA ALA A 168 27.40 35.51 4.89
C ALA A 168 28.69 35.93 4.17
N LYS A 169 28.63 36.11 2.85
CA LYS A 169 29.72 36.57 1.98
C LYS A 169 30.04 38.07 2.11
N LYS A 170 29.67 38.69 3.24
CA LYS A 170 30.04 40.06 3.60
C LYS A 170 31.30 40.05 4.46
#